data_AF-A0A3C0MYZ3-F1
#
_entry.id   AF-A0A3C0MYZ3-F1
#
_cell.length_a   1.000
_cell.length_b   1.000
_cell.length_c   1.000
_cell.angle_alpha   90.00
_cell.angle_beta   90.00
_cell.angle_gamma   90.00
#
_symmetry.space_group_name_H-M   'P 1'
#
loop_
_entity.id
_entity.type
_entity.pdbx_description
1 polymer ?
#
loop_
_entity_poly.entity_id
_entity_poly.type
_entity_poly.pdbx_seq_one_letter_code
_entity_poly.pdbx_strand_id
1 'polypeptide(L)'
;MKKVSAYLIFILTLYAIALWALIQKKIIMPETVQLVLMCSISGGIGGVLYCLRGIYLNASVFQRWSEVWYPWYFLRPLTSFICGAASFLFLKAGLIMLEARQIESPSNLAFYAFAFAAGLNVDKFVEKIEDIAQVTWGIKKSRTANKDSKNAGSEDSLS
;
A
#
# COMPACT_ATOMS: atom_id res chain seq x y z
N MET A 1 -12.48 -10.62 15.59
CA MET A 1 -13.10 -10.27 14.29
C MET A 1 -13.85 -8.94 14.35
N LYS A 2 -14.98 -8.85 15.09
CA LYS A 2 -15.84 -7.64 15.14
C LYS A 2 -15.08 -6.33 15.42
N LYS A 3 -14.17 -6.35 16.40
CA LYS A 3 -13.32 -5.19 16.75
C LYS A 3 -12.46 -4.72 15.56
N VAL A 4 -11.84 -5.67 14.86
CA VAL A 4 -10.99 -5.37 13.70
C VAL A 4 -11.84 -4.84 12.53
N SER A 5 -12.98 -5.47 12.24
CA SER A 5 -13.90 -4.98 11.19
C SER A 5 -14.40 -3.57 11.48
N ALA A 6 -14.80 -3.28 12.73
CA ALA A 6 -15.25 -1.95 13.14
C ALA A 6 -14.14 -0.91 12.98
N TYR A 7 -12.90 -1.25 13.38
CA TYR A 7 -11.74 -0.39 13.18
C TYR A 7 -11.46 -0.12 11.69
N LEU A 8 -11.48 -1.15 10.84
CA LEU A 8 -11.21 -0.98 9.40
C LEU A 8 -12.29 -0.14 8.72
N ILE A 9 -13.56 -0.32 9.09
CA ILE A 9 -14.67 0.51 8.58
C ILE A 9 -14.53 1.96 9.05
N PHE A 10 -14.13 2.16 10.32
CA PHE A 10 -13.88 3.49 10.85
C PHE A 10 -12.73 4.18 10.09
N ILE A 11 -11.61 3.51 9.88
CA ILE A 11 -10.48 4.04 9.10
C ILE A 11 -10.88 4.32 7.66
N LEU A 12 -11.63 3.42 7.02
CA LEU A 12 -12.14 3.63 5.65
C LEU A 12 -13.02 4.88 5.57
N THR A 13 -13.91 5.06 6.55
CA THR A 13 -14.76 6.25 6.65
C THR A 13 -13.94 7.52 6.82
N LEU A 14 -12.90 7.50 7.67
CA LEU A 14 -11.99 8.64 7.82
C LEU A 14 -11.26 8.98 6.52
N TYR A 15 -10.77 7.97 5.79
CA TYR A 15 -10.16 8.16 4.47
C TYR A 15 -11.15 8.72 3.45
N ALA A 16 -12.38 8.22 3.41
CA ALA A 16 -13.42 8.72 2.51
C ALA A 16 -13.77 10.20 2.80
N ILE A 17 -13.92 10.56 4.09
CA ILE A 17 -14.17 11.94 4.51
C ILE A 17 -12.99 12.85 4.14
N ALA A 18 -11.76 12.40 4.39
CA ALA A 18 -10.56 13.17 4.05
C ALA A 18 -10.43 13.39 2.53
N LEU A 19 -10.67 12.35 1.71
CA LEU A 19 -10.70 12.47 0.26
C LEU A 19 -11.77 13.47 -0.18
N TRP A 20 -12.99 13.34 0.34
CA TRP A 20 -14.08 14.25 0.03
C TRP A 20 -13.72 15.71 0.36
N ALA A 21 -13.17 15.97 1.54
CA ALA A 21 -12.77 17.31 1.97
C ALA A 21 -11.70 17.93 1.07
N LEU A 22 -10.74 17.13 0.59
CA LEU A 22 -9.68 17.59 -0.30
C LEU A 22 -10.18 17.80 -1.74
N ILE A 23 -11.11 16.97 -2.24
CA ILE A 23 -11.75 17.16 -3.55
C ILE A 23 -12.55 18.47 -3.59
N GLN A 24 -13.28 18.78 -2.51
CA GLN A 24 -14.03 20.03 -2.37
C GLN A 24 -13.14 21.27 -2.20
N LYS A 25 -11.80 21.12 -2.21
CA LYS A 25 -10.81 22.19 -1.97
C LYS A 25 -11.10 23.01 -0.70
N LYS A 26 -11.76 22.39 0.29
CA LYS A 26 -12.11 23.06 1.55
C LYS A 26 -10.85 23.37 2.39
N ILE A 27 -9.76 22.65 2.12
CA ILE A 27 -8.47 22.81 2.77
C ILE A 27 -7.52 23.45 1.75
N ILE A 28 -7.04 24.65 2.07
CA ILE A 28 -6.05 25.34 1.25
C ILE A 28 -4.67 24.75 1.60
N MET A 29 -4.10 23.98 0.67
CA MET A 29 -2.77 23.37 0.81
C MET A 29 -1.99 23.52 -0.49
N PRO A 30 -0.64 23.51 -0.45
CA PRO A 30 0.17 23.44 -1.65
C PRO A 30 -0.18 22.18 -2.46
N GLU A 31 -0.21 22.31 -3.79
CA GLU A 31 -0.60 21.23 -4.70
C GLU A 31 0.22 19.94 -4.49
N THR A 32 1.52 20.09 -4.22
CA THR A 32 2.40 18.95 -3.92
C THR A 32 1.99 18.23 -2.63
N VAL A 33 1.63 18.98 -1.59
CA VAL A 33 1.18 18.40 -0.32
C VAL A 33 -0.16 17.69 -0.50
N GLN A 34 -1.07 18.30 -1.27
CA GLN A 34 -2.35 17.70 -1.60
C GLN A 34 -2.17 16.38 -2.38
N LEU A 35 -1.26 16.35 -3.36
CA LEU A 35 -0.97 15.15 -4.14
C LEU A 35 -0.34 14.03 -3.29
N VAL A 36 0.60 14.37 -2.40
CA VAL A 36 1.15 13.41 -1.42
C VAL A 36 0.04 12.83 -0.57
N LEU A 37 -0.80 13.67 0.03
CA LEU A 37 -1.91 13.24 0.89
C LEU A 37 -2.91 12.35 0.14
N MET A 38 -3.24 12.70 -1.10
CA MET A 38 -4.10 11.88 -1.97
C MET A 38 -3.48 10.49 -2.22
N CYS A 39 -2.18 10.42 -2.50
CA CYS A 39 -1.47 9.15 -2.67
C CYS A 39 -1.45 8.34 -1.36
N SER A 40 -1.16 8.99 -0.23
CA SER A 40 -1.17 8.33 1.08
C SER A 40 -2.55 7.75 1.41
N ILE A 41 -3.61 8.53 1.21
CA ILE A 41 -4.98 8.05 1.47
C ILE A 41 -5.34 6.92 0.50
N SER A 42 -4.98 7.05 -0.78
CA SER A 42 -5.21 6.00 -1.78
C SER A 42 -4.52 4.68 -1.40
N GLY A 43 -3.26 4.73 -0.96
CA GLY A 43 -2.54 3.57 -0.42
C GLY A 43 -3.17 3.03 0.87
N GLY A 44 -3.61 3.90 1.77
CA GLY A 44 -4.35 3.51 2.97
C GLY A 44 -5.61 2.72 2.65
N ILE A 45 -6.40 3.15 1.65
CA ILE A 45 -7.60 2.45 1.17
C ILE A 45 -7.24 1.08 0.60
N GLY A 46 -6.17 0.98 -0.20
CA GLY A 46 -5.65 -0.31 -0.68
C GLY A 46 -5.31 -1.27 0.47
N GLY A 47 -4.66 -0.78 1.52
CA GLY A 47 -4.36 -1.55 2.72
C GLY A 47 -5.59 -2.02 3.48
N VAL A 48 -6.60 -1.15 3.63
CA VAL A 48 -7.88 -1.52 4.24
C VAL A 48 -8.59 -2.59 3.42
N LEU A 49 -8.62 -2.47 2.10
CA LEU A 49 -9.19 -3.50 1.22
C LEU A 49 -8.49 -4.84 1.38
N TYR A 50 -7.15 -4.85 1.46
CA TYR A 50 -6.37 -6.06 1.72
C TYR A 50 -6.76 -6.71 3.05
N CYS A 51 -6.87 -5.91 4.11
CA CYS A 51 -7.31 -6.38 5.42
C CYS A 51 -8.74 -6.93 5.40
N LEU A 52 -9.68 -6.25 4.75
CA LEU A 52 -11.06 -6.72 4.61
C LEU A 52 -11.12 -8.05 3.87
N ARG A 53 -10.32 -8.22 2.80
CA ARG A 53 -10.16 -9.51 2.10
C ARG A 53 -9.61 -10.58 3.04
N GLY A 54 -8.62 -10.24 3.88
CA GLY A 54 -8.06 -11.14 4.89
C GLY A 54 -9.10 -11.61 5.92
N ILE A 55 -9.97 -10.70 6.38
CA ILE A 55 -11.09 -11.04 7.26
C ILE A 55 -12.06 -11.94 6.50
N TYR A 56 -12.55 -11.53 5.33
CA TYR A 56 -13.47 -12.32 4.51
C TYR A 56 -12.99 -13.76 4.32
N LEU A 57 -11.74 -13.95 3.89
CA LEU A 57 -11.19 -15.29 3.67
C LEU A 57 -11.03 -16.08 4.97
N ASN A 58 -10.38 -15.52 5.99
CA ASN A 58 -10.04 -16.31 7.19
C ASN A 58 -11.20 -16.47 8.17
N ALA A 59 -12.12 -15.51 8.22
CA ALA A 59 -13.29 -15.57 9.07
C ALA A 59 -14.48 -16.23 8.39
N SER A 60 -14.81 -15.86 7.14
CA SER A 60 -16.04 -16.31 6.49
C SER A 60 -15.85 -17.59 5.68
N VAL A 61 -14.74 -17.73 4.95
CA VAL A 61 -14.50 -18.89 4.08
C VAL A 61 -13.83 -20.03 4.84
N PHE A 62 -12.67 -19.78 5.45
CA PHE A 62 -11.85 -20.82 6.07
C PHE A 62 -12.16 -21.08 7.55
N GLN A 63 -12.97 -20.24 8.20
CA GLN A 63 -13.39 -20.40 9.61
C GLN A 63 -12.21 -20.57 10.60
N ARG A 64 -11.07 -19.93 10.33
CA ARG A 64 -9.80 -20.06 11.08
C ARG A 64 -9.33 -18.75 11.69
N TRP A 65 -10.27 -17.87 12.05
CA TRP A 65 -9.94 -16.57 12.62
C TRP A 65 -9.17 -16.71 13.95
N SER A 66 -8.04 -16.04 14.07
CA SER A 66 -7.22 -16.02 15.28
C SER A 66 -6.89 -14.59 15.71
N GLU A 67 -6.94 -14.33 17.02
CA GLU A 67 -6.69 -13.01 17.60
C GLU A 67 -5.21 -12.61 17.60
N VAL A 68 -4.30 -13.59 17.44
CA VAL A 68 -2.85 -13.35 17.31
C VAL A 68 -2.53 -12.42 16.14
N TRP A 69 -3.40 -12.38 15.12
CA TRP A 69 -3.24 -11.52 13.95
C TRP A 69 -3.71 -10.07 14.16
N TYR A 70 -4.28 -9.71 15.32
CA TYR A 70 -4.79 -8.36 15.58
C TYR A 70 -3.74 -7.27 15.30
N PRO A 71 -2.50 -7.35 15.82
CA PRO A 71 -1.49 -6.32 15.55
C PRO A 71 -1.25 -6.11 14.06
N TRP A 72 -1.23 -7.19 13.27
CA TRP A 72 -1.04 -7.13 11.84
C TRP A 72 -2.17 -6.35 11.15
N TYR A 73 -3.44 -6.60 11.50
CA TYR A 73 -4.59 -5.88 10.93
C TYR A 73 -4.63 -4.39 11.33
N PHE A 74 -4.12 -4.02 12.51
CA PHE A 74 -4.04 -2.62 12.95
C PHE A 74 -2.88 -1.86 12.31
N LEU A 75 -1.73 -2.51 12.12
CA LEU A 75 -0.54 -1.88 11.53
C LEU A 75 -0.61 -1.80 10.00
N ARG A 76 -1.33 -2.72 9.35
CA ARG A 76 -1.37 -2.79 7.87
C ARG A 76 -1.96 -1.54 7.22
N PRO A 77 -3.09 -0.95 7.65
CA PRO A 77 -3.58 0.31 7.06
C PRO A 77 -2.57 1.46 7.20
N LEU A 78 -1.88 1.56 8.33
CA LEU A 78 -0.86 2.59 8.56
C LEU A 78 0.35 2.42 7.64
N THR A 79 0.90 1.21 7.56
CA THR A 79 2.03 0.92 6.65
C THR A 79 1.63 1.13 5.19
N SER A 80 0.40 0.80 4.81
CA SER A 80 -0.15 1.03 3.46
C SER A 80 -0.30 2.53 3.14
N PHE A 81 -0.72 3.33 4.11
CA PHE A 81 -0.78 4.79 4.00
C PHE A 81 0.61 5.39 3.75
N ILE A 82 1.63 4.93 4.49
CA ILE A 82 3.03 5.36 4.31
C ILE A 82 3.55 4.91 2.93
N CYS A 83 3.24 3.69 2.49
CA CYS A 83 3.63 3.21 1.16
C CYS A 83 2.99 4.04 0.03
N GLY A 84 1.73 4.45 0.20
CA GLY A 84 1.09 5.41 -0.69
C GLY A 84 1.87 6.73 -0.79
N ALA A 85 2.28 7.29 0.35
CA ALA A 85 3.12 8.49 0.38
C ALA A 85 4.48 8.29 -0.30
N ALA A 86 5.13 7.16 -0.02
CA ALA A 86 6.43 6.83 -0.60
C ALA A 86 6.32 6.68 -2.12
N SER A 87 5.25 6.05 -2.62
CA SER A 87 5.02 5.86 -4.06
C SER A 87 5.05 7.18 -4.84
N PHE A 88 4.53 8.26 -4.27
CA PHE A 88 4.63 9.60 -4.85
C PHE A 88 6.08 10.06 -5.03
N LEU A 89 6.95 9.80 -4.04
CA LEU A 89 8.38 10.16 -4.12
C LEU A 89 9.07 9.42 -5.27
N PHE A 90 8.85 8.12 -5.40
CA PHE A 90 9.45 7.31 -6.47
C PHE A 90 8.99 7.73 -7.86
N LEU A 91 7.70 8.03 -8.01
CA LEU A 91 7.15 8.53 -9.27
C LEU A 91 7.67 9.93 -9.62
N LYS A 92 7.66 10.85 -8.66
CA LYS A 92 8.11 12.23 -8.89
C LYS A 92 9.63 12.33 -9.10
N ALA A 93 10.40 11.40 -8.52
CA ALA A 93 11.83 11.27 -8.75
C ALA A 93 12.18 10.58 -10.09
N GLY A 94 11.20 10.06 -10.82
CA GLY A 94 11.43 9.33 -12.08
C GLY A 94 12.06 7.95 -11.90
N LEU A 95 12.12 7.42 -10.68
CA LEU A 95 12.65 6.08 -10.39
C LEU A 95 11.71 4.97 -10.86
N ILE A 96 10.42 5.30 -11.03
CA ILE A 96 9.40 4.42 -11.58
C ILE A 96 8.64 5.22 -12.64
N MET A 97 8.62 4.73 -13.88
CA MET A 97 7.82 5.31 -14.95
C MET A 97 6.50 4.54 -15.11
N LEU A 98 5.41 5.30 -15.23
CA LEU A 98 4.11 4.78 -15.61
C LEU A 98 3.94 4.92 -17.12
N GLU A 99 3.81 3.80 -17.83
CA GLU A 99 3.37 3.80 -19.22
C GLU A 99 1.85 3.96 -19.28
N ALA A 100 1.35 5.17 -19.02
CA ALA A 100 -0.05 5.50 -19.23
C ALA A 100 -0.20 6.21 -20.59
N ARG A 101 -1.11 5.71 -21.44
CA ARG A 101 -1.52 6.41 -22.67
C ARG A 101 -1.96 7.83 -22.31
N GLN A 102 -1.46 8.83 -23.04
CA GLN A 102 -1.80 10.22 -22.82
C GLN A 102 -3.30 10.43 -23.01
N ILE A 103 -3.99 10.75 -21.92
CA ILE A 103 -5.31 11.36 -21.93
C ILE A 103 -5.07 12.86 -22.10
N GLU A 104 -5.89 13.56 -22.87
CA GLU A 104 -5.72 14.98 -23.28
C GLU A 104 -5.62 16.00 -22.12
N SER A 105 -5.70 15.54 -20.86
CA SER A 105 -5.50 16.37 -19.67
C SER A 105 -4.49 15.71 -18.70
N PRO A 106 -3.55 16.49 -18.12
CA PRO A 106 -2.65 15.99 -17.10
C PRO A 106 -3.46 15.58 -15.87
N SER A 107 -3.60 14.28 -15.66
CA SER A 107 -4.39 13.71 -14.58
C SER A 107 -3.50 12.96 -13.59
N ASN A 108 -3.63 13.28 -12.31
CA ASN A 108 -2.92 12.61 -11.22
C ASN A 108 -3.46 11.19 -10.93
N LEU A 109 -4.42 10.69 -11.73
CA LEU A 109 -4.99 9.35 -11.55
C LEU A 109 -3.93 8.25 -11.58
N ALA A 110 -2.88 8.38 -12.39
CA ALA A 110 -1.80 7.40 -12.45
C ALA A 110 -1.03 7.31 -11.11
N PHE A 111 -0.79 8.46 -10.46
CA PHE A 111 -0.20 8.51 -9.12
C PHE A 111 -1.10 7.83 -8.10
N TYR A 112 -2.41 8.12 -8.13
CA TYR A 112 -3.36 7.51 -7.18
C TYR A 112 -3.49 6.00 -7.40
N ALA A 113 -3.59 5.54 -8.65
CA ALA A 113 -3.69 4.12 -8.98
C ALA A 113 -2.45 3.34 -8.52
N PHE A 114 -1.26 3.90 -8.75
CA PHE A 114 -0.02 3.30 -8.27
C PHE A 114 0.08 3.29 -6.75
N ALA A 115 -0.30 4.40 -6.09
CA ALA A 115 -0.31 4.48 -4.64
C ALA A 115 -1.30 3.46 -4.01
N PHE A 116 -2.48 3.30 -4.60
CA PHE A 116 -3.43 2.26 -4.22
C PHE A 116 -2.82 0.86 -4.34
N ALA A 117 -2.17 0.54 -5.47
CA ALA A 117 -1.52 -0.74 -5.67
C ALA A 117 -0.38 -0.98 -4.66
N ALA A 118 0.41 0.05 -4.37
CA ALA A 118 1.47 0.01 -3.36
C ALA A 118 0.92 -0.30 -1.96
N GLY A 119 -0.19 0.32 -1.58
CA GLY A 119 -0.85 0.04 -0.31
C GLY A 119 -1.57 -1.31 -0.25
N LEU A 120 -2.15 -1.75 -1.37
CA LEU A 120 -2.79 -3.07 -1.47
C LEU A 120 -1.78 -4.20 -1.24
N ASN A 121 -0.55 -4.05 -1.73
CA ASN A 121 0.51 -5.05 -1.57
C ASN A 121 1.82 -4.43 -1.08
N VAL A 122 1.81 -4.00 0.18
CA VAL A 122 2.97 -3.40 0.87
C VAL A 122 4.22 -4.25 0.74
N ASP A 123 4.11 -5.58 0.87
CA ASP A 123 5.28 -6.47 0.89
C ASP A 123 6.00 -6.45 -0.47
N LYS A 124 5.24 -6.62 -1.56
CA LYS A 124 5.80 -6.54 -2.93
C LYS A 124 6.25 -5.14 -3.32
N PHE A 125 5.59 -4.11 -2.80
CA PHE A 125 6.03 -2.74 -3.02
C PHE A 125 7.38 -2.45 -2.33
N VAL A 126 7.56 -2.88 -1.07
CA VAL A 126 8.82 -2.74 -0.34
C VAL A 126 9.93 -3.54 -1.01
N GLU A 127 9.66 -4.77 -1.43
CA GLU A 127 10.61 -5.59 -2.21
C GLU A 127 11.09 -4.83 -3.45
N LYS A 128 10.16 -4.19 -4.18
CA LYS A 128 10.49 -3.41 -5.37
C LYS A 128 11.32 -2.16 -5.05
N ILE A 129 11.07 -1.49 -3.94
CA ILE A 129 11.90 -0.37 -3.48
C ILE A 129 13.32 -0.85 -3.17
N GLU A 130 13.46 -1.99 -2.49
CA GLU A 130 14.78 -2.56 -2.19
C GLU A 130 15.53 -2.94 -3.47
N ASP A 131 14.85 -3.47 -4.49
CA ASP A 131 15.44 -3.72 -5.82
C ASP A 131 15.98 -2.44 -6.45
N ILE A 132 15.17 -1.38 -6.47
CA ILE A 132 15.57 -0.09 -7.02
C ILE A 132 16.76 0.46 -6.24
N ALA A 133 16.74 0.35 -4.91
CA ALA A 133 17.82 0.84 -4.07
C ALA A 133 19.14 0.07 -4.26
N GLN A 134 19.05 -1.24 -4.47
CA GLN A 134 20.21 -2.07 -4.79
C GLN A 134 20.81 -1.71 -6.15
N VAL A 135 19.97 -1.56 -7.19
CA VAL A 135 20.43 -1.26 -8.56
C VAL A 135 20.96 0.17 -8.67
N THR A 136 20.32 1.13 -8.00
CA THR A 136 20.62 2.56 -8.15
C THR A 136 21.74 3.01 -7.22
N TRP A 137 21.78 2.48 -5.99
CA TRP A 137 22.69 2.94 -4.94
C TRP A 137 23.56 1.84 -4.33
N GLY A 138 23.45 0.59 -4.78
CA GLY A 138 24.23 -0.53 -4.23
C GLY A 138 23.84 -0.92 -2.80
N ILE A 139 22.69 -0.46 -2.30
CA ILE A 139 22.22 -0.77 -0.96
C ILE A 139 21.77 -2.23 -0.92
N LYS A 140 22.36 -3.04 -0.02
CA LYS A 140 21.99 -4.46 0.12
C LYS A 140 20.56 -4.59 0.65
N LYS A 141 19.81 -5.54 0.09
CA LYS A 141 18.46 -5.90 0.55
C LYS A 141 18.41 -6.25 2.04
N SER A 142 17.27 -6.02 2.66
CA SER A 142 17.07 -6.31 4.07
C SER A 142 17.08 -7.83 4.36
N ARG A 143 17.35 -8.19 5.61
CA ARG A 143 17.31 -9.60 6.06
C ARG A 143 15.92 -10.22 5.90
N THR A 144 14.87 -9.40 5.91
CA THR A 144 13.48 -9.81 5.75
C THR A 144 13.22 -10.26 4.30
N ALA A 145 13.74 -9.55 3.30
CA ALA A 145 13.61 -9.93 1.90
C ALA A 145 14.35 -11.23 1.53
N ASN A 146 15.44 -11.55 2.22
CA ASN A 146 16.26 -12.74 1.97
C ASN A 146 15.68 -14.06 2.52
N LYS A 147 14.60 -14.02 3.31
CA LYS A 147 13.96 -15.25 3.81
C LYS A 147 13.04 -15.90 2.77
N ASP A 148 12.37 -15.10 1.94
CA ASP A 148 11.45 -15.62 0.92
C ASP A 148 12.20 -16.33 -0.22
N SER A 149 13.43 -15.91 -0.54
CA SER A 149 14.28 -16.56 -1.56
C SER A 149 14.89 -17.89 -1.11
N LYS A 150 15.21 -18.05 0.19
CA LYS A 150 15.80 -19.29 0.71
C LYS A 150 14.79 -20.42 0.87
N ASN A 151 13.52 -20.12 1.15
CA ASN A 151 12.49 -21.15 1.25
C ASN A 151 12.07 -21.70 -0.12
N ALA A 152 12.17 -20.91 -1.19
CA ALA A 152 11.93 -21.39 -2.56
C ALA A 152 13.04 -22.33 -3.07
N GLY A 153 14.29 -22.16 -2.61
CA GLY A 153 15.42 -23.00 -3.03
C GLY A 153 15.60 -24.31 -2.26
N SER A 154 14.86 -24.53 -1.17
CA SER A 154 14.94 -25.77 -0.37
C SER A 154 13.92 -26.84 -0.77
N GLU A 155 12.87 -26.48 -1.50
CA GLU A 155 11.89 -27.45 -2.02
C GLU A 155 12.39 -28.17 -3.28
N ASP A 156 13.21 -27.51 -4.11
CA ASP A 156 13.78 -28.10 -5.34
C ASP A 156 14.96 -29.08 -5.11
N SER A 157 15.44 -29.23 -3.86
CA SER A 157 16.51 -30.18 -3.51
C SER A 157 16.02 -31.50 -2.88
N LEU A 158 14.71 -31.72 -2.86
CA LEU A 158 14.07 -32.91 -2.26
C LEU A 158 13.16 -33.69 -3.24
N SER A 159 13.24 -33.42 -4.55
CA SER A 159 12.59 -34.22 -5.60
C SER A 159 13.60 -35.05 -6.39
#